data_AF-H5XTY3-F1
#
_entry.id   AF-H5XTY3-F1
#
_cell.length_a   1.000
_cell.length_b   1.000
_cell.length_c   1.000
_cell.angle_alpha   90.00
_cell.angle_beta   90.00
_cell.angle_gamma   90.00
#
_symmetry.space_group_name_H-M   'P 1'
#
loop_
_entity.id
_entity.type
_entity.pdbx_description
1 polymer ?
#
loop_
_entity_poly.entity_id
_entity_poly.type
_entity_poly.pdbx_seq_one_letter_code
_entity_poly.pdbx_strand_id
1 'polypeptide(L)' 'MVSRKTTIHYNREQDQWCVKLNERMYPLHCGESFLLHIGKTTFSCQLELDANWYVIVQETPFVLHPTTIYSVSM' A
#
# COMPACT_ATOMS: atom_id res chain seq x y z
N MET A 1 -19.19 -6.23 -1.22
CA MET A 1 -18.66 -5.40 -0.10
C MET A 1 -18.11 -4.13 -0.71
N VAL A 2 -18.47 -2.96 -0.18
CA VAL A 2 -17.86 -1.70 -0.62
C VAL A 2 -16.50 -1.60 0.06
N SER A 3 -15.42 -1.81 -0.69
CA SER A 3 -14.05 -1.59 -0.21
C SER A 3 -13.89 -0.11 0.17
N ARG A 4 -13.43 0.20 1.39
CA ARG A 4 -13.32 1.60 1.83
C ARG A 4 -12.03 2.20 1.30
N LYS A 5 -12.14 3.31 0.57
CA LYS A 5 -10.97 4.06 0.10
C LYS A 5 -10.26 4.72 1.28
N THR A 6 -8.96 4.52 1.36
CA THR A 6 -8.07 5.10 2.38
C THR A 6 -6.69 5.39 1.77
N THR A 7 -5.70 5.67 2.61
CA THR A 7 -4.32 5.96 2.23
C THR A 7 -3.32 5.14 3.03
N ILE A 8 -2.23 4.77 2.36
CA ILE A 8 -1.03 4.23 3.02
C ILE A 8 0.08 5.27 3.02
N HIS A 9 0.85 5.26 4.10
CA HIS A 9 1.94 6.20 4.38
C HIS A 9 3.15 5.40 4.82
N TYR A 10 4.34 5.82 4.41
CA TYR A 10 5.55 5.18 4.88
C TYR A 10 5.97 5.77 6.23
N ASN A 11 6.08 4.91 7.24
CA ASN A 11 6.61 5.24 8.55
C ASN A 11 8.13 5.02 8.55
N ARG A 12 8.90 6.12 8.63
CA ARG A 12 10.37 6.09 8.65
C ARG A 12 10.96 5.54 9.94
N GLU A 13 10.26 5.65 11.06
CA GLU A 13 10.75 5.15 12.35
C GLU A 13 10.70 3.62 12.42
N GLN A 14 9.74 3.03 11.72
CA GLN A 14 9.49 1.58 11.70
C GLN A 14 9.94 0.92 10.39
N ASP A 15 10.41 1.70 9.41
CA ASP A 15 10.75 1.24 8.06
C ASP A 15 9.63 0.39 7.42
N GLN A 16 8.40 0.90 7.48
CA GLN A 16 7.21 0.12 7.11
C GLN A 16 6.09 0.99 6.51
N TRP A 17 5.31 0.42 5.60
CA TRP A 17 4.06 1.04 5.15
C TRP A 17 2.96 0.85 6.17
N CYS A 18 2.19 1.91 6.44
CA CYS A 18 1.08 1.87 7.37
C CYS A 18 -0.18 2.41 6.69
N VAL A 19 -1.31 1.73 6.88
CA VAL A 19 -2.62 2.23 6.46
C VAL A 19 -3.21 3.13 7.54
N LYS A 20 -3.74 4.28 7.13
CA LYS A 20 -4.50 5.15 8.02
C LYS A 20 -5.96 4.69 8.06
N LEU A 21 -6.42 4.08 9.15
CA LEU A 21 -7.83 3.75 9.33
C LEU A 21 -8.39 4.60 10.47
N ASN A 22 -9.35 5.46 10.13
CA ASN A 22 -9.84 6.53 11.01
C ASN A 22 -8.67 7.45 11.46
N GLU A 23 -8.34 7.44 12.74
CA GLU A 23 -7.25 8.23 13.35
C GLU A 23 -6.05 7.38 13.80
N ARG A 24 -6.02 6.10 13.41
CA ARG A 24 -4.95 5.16 13.78
C ARG A 24 -4.17 4.71 12.56
N MET A 25 -2.88 4.49 12.77
CA MET A 25 -1.98 3.91 11.79
C MET A 25 -1.83 2.42 12.10
N TYR A 26 -2.05 1.58 11.09
CA TYR A 26 -1.86 0.14 11.20
C TYR A 26 -0.72 -0.28 10.27
N PRO A 27 0.31 -0.95 10.79
CA PRO A 27 1.42 -1.43 9.96
C PRO A 27 0.94 -2.48 8.96
N LEU A 28 1.51 -2.45 7.76
CA LEU A 28 1.27 -3.43 6.73
C LEU A 28 2.42 -4.43 6.62
N HIS A 29 2.08 -5.68 6.37
CA HIS A 29 3.02 -6.80 6.33
C HIS A 29 3.14 -7.39 4.91
N CYS A 30 4.24 -8.09 4.66
CA CYS A 30 4.41 -8.86 3.44
C CYS A 30 3.26 -9.87 3.30
N GLY A 31 2.76 -10.06 2.08
CA GLY A 31 1.61 -10.91 1.80
C GLY A 31 0.25 -10.22 1.90
N GLU A 32 0.16 -9.02 2.49
CA GLU A 32 -1.11 -8.31 2.55
C GLU A 32 -1.54 -7.80 1.18
N SER A 33 -2.80 -8.05 0.83
CA SER A 33 -3.39 -7.68 -0.46
C SER A 33 -4.34 -6.50 -0.31
N PHE A 34 -4.27 -5.56 -1.25
CA PHE A 34 -5.17 -4.41 -1.32
C PHE A 34 -5.31 -3.89 -2.75
N LEU A 35 -6.28 -3.02 -2.95
CA LEU A 35 -6.53 -2.36 -4.22
C LEU A 35 -5.78 -1.03 -4.29
N LEU A 36 -4.74 -0.90 -5.12
CA LEU A 36 -4.01 0.34 -5.36
C LEU A 36 -4.70 1.19 -6.44
N HIS A 37 -4.93 2.47 -6.16
CA HIS A 37 -5.56 3.40 -7.11
C HIS A 37 -4.51 4.25 -7.82
N ILE A 38 -4.42 4.14 -9.14
CA ILE A 38 -3.54 4.93 -9.99
C ILE A 38 -4.40 5.64 -11.05
N GLY A 39 -4.53 6.96 -10.93
CA GLY A 39 -5.42 7.75 -11.78
C GLY A 39 -6.88 7.30 -11.65
N LYS A 40 -7.45 6.78 -12.74
CA LYS A 40 -8.82 6.24 -12.79
C LYS A 40 -8.87 4.70 -12.71
N THR A 41 -7.71 4.06 -12.60
CA THR A 41 -7.58 2.61 -12.63
C THR A 41 -7.28 2.08 -11.23
N THR A 42 -7.83 0.92 -10.93
CA THR A 42 -7.59 0.21 -9.67
C THR A 42 -6.94 -1.14 -9.96
N PHE A 43 -5.89 -1.46 -9.22
CA PHE A 43 -5.13 -2.69 -9.38
C PHE A 43 -5.17 -3.50 -8.08
N SER A 44 -5.52 -4.79 -8.17
CA SER A 44 -5.23 -5.70 -7.07
C SER A 44 -3.73 -5.90 -6.97
N CYS A 45 -3.19 -5.77 -5.77
CA CYS A 45 -1.78 -5.93 -5.53
C CYS A 45 -1.49 -6.52 -4.16
N GLN A 46 -0.30 -7.08 -4.03
CA GLN A 46 0.22 -7.68 -2.79
C GLN A 46 1.49 -6.92 -2.41
N LEU A 47 1.58 -6.52 -1.15
CA LEU A 47 2.75 -5.84 -0.59
C LEU A 47 3.84 -6.85 -0.27
N GLU A 48 5.06 -6.53 -0.66
CA GLU A 48 6.24 -7.34 -0.42
C GLU A 48 7.45 -6.44 -0.12
N LEU A 49 8.53 -7.05 0.37
CA LEU A 49 9.78 -6.37 0.71
C LEU A 49 10.98 -7.12 0.12
N ASP A 50 11.85 -6.37 -0.56
CA ASP A 50 13.21 -6.77 -0.94
C ASP A 50 14.18 -5.66 -0.48
N ALA A 51 15.02 -5.10 -1.35
CA ALA A 51 15.83 -3.92 -1.01
C ALA A 51 14.98 -2.66 -0.77
N ASN A 52 13.77 -2.59 -1.36
CA ASN A 52 12.77 -1.56 -1.12
C ASN A 52 11.40 -2.22 -1.02
N TRP A 53 10.46 -1.58 -0.33
CA TRP A 53 9.06 -1.98 -0.35
C TRP A 53 8.46 -1.84 -1.75
N TYR A 54 7.77 -2.88 -2.20
CA TYR A 54 7.12 -2.90 -3.51
C TYR A 54 5.77 -3.61 -3.43
N VAL A 55 4.95 -3.40 -4.46
CA VAL A 55 3.73 -4.18 -4.66
C VAL A 55 3.80 -4.95 -5.96
N ILE A 56 3.21 -6.14 -6.00
CA ILE A 56 3.06 -6.91 -7.24
C ILE A 56 1.74 -6.48 -7.91
N VAL A 57 1.81 -5.87 -9.09
CA VAL A 57 0.66 -5.45 -9.89
C VAL A 57 0.67 -6.24 -11.19
N GLN A 58 -0.32 -7.10 -11.42
CA GLN A 58 -0.41 -7.93 -12.64
C GLN A 58 0.94 -8.60 -12.97
N GLU A 59 1.52 -9.31 -12.00
CA GLU A 59 2.82 -10.00 -12.11
C GLU A 59 4.06 -9.07 -12.24
N THR A 60 3.86 -7.75 -12.24
CA THR A 60 4.95 -6.77 -12.35
C THR A 60 5.23 -6.10 -11.00
N PRO A 61 6.48 -6.09 -10.51
CA PRO A 61 6.86 -5.34 -9.32
C PRO A 61 6.76 -3.83 -9.55
N PHE A 62 6.14 -3.12 -8.62
CA PHE A 62 6.08 -1.66 -8.58
C PHE A 62 6.62 -1.16 -7.25
N VAL A 63 7.80 -0.52 -7.27
CA VAL A 63 8.45 0.01 -6.06
C VAL A 63 7.67 1.19 -5.52
N LEU A 64 7.36 1.16 -4.23
CA LEU A 64 6.70 2.26 -3.54
C LEU A 64 7.73 3.31 -3.10
N HIS A 65 7.42 4.58 -3.31
CA HIS A 65 8.30 5.68 -2.97
C HIS A 65 7.97 6.20 -1.56
N PRO A 66 8.92 6.20 -0.60
CA PRO A 66 8.69 6.59 0.81
C PRO A 66 8.09 7.99 1.05
N THR A 67 8.16 8.87 0.07
CA THR A 67 7.63 10.26 0.13
C THR A 67 6.23 10.40 -0.45
N THR A 68 5.68 9.33 -1.04
CA THR A 68 4.40 9.34 -1.74
C THR A 68 3.32 8.74 -0.85
N ILE A 69 2.17 9.40 -0.80
CA ILE A 69 0.96 8.87 -0.17
C ILE A 69 0.15 8.16 -1.25
N TYR A 70 -0.11 6.87 -1.06
CA TYR A 70 -0.86 6.09 -2.04
C TYR A 70 -2.31 5.90 -1.59
N SER A 71 -3.25 6.10 -2.51
CA SER A 71 -4.66 5.77 -2.28
C SER A 71 -4.89 4.27 -2.47
N VAL A 72 -5.51 3.63 -1.48
CA VAL A 72 -5.81 2.18 -1.52
C VAL A 72 -7.27 1.93 -1.15
N SER A 73 -7.79 0.74 -1.46
CA SER A 73 -8.95 0.19 -0.78
C SER A 73 -8.63 -1.18 -0.18
N MET A 74 -9.16 -1.43 1.00
CA MET A 74 -9.09 -2.71 1.72
C MET A 74 -10.48 -3.31 1.88
#